data_AF-A0A3S2LPV3-F1
#
_entry.id   AF-A0A3S2LPV3-F1
#
_cell.length_a   1.000
_cell.length_b   1.000
_cell.length_c   1.000
_cell.angle_alpha   90.00
_cell.angle_beta   90.00
_cell.angle_gamma   90.00
#
_symmetry.space_group_name_H-M   'P 1'
#
loop_
_entity.id
_entity.type
_entity.pdbx_description
1 polymer ?
#
loop_
_entity_poly.entity_id
_entity_poly.type
_entity_poly.pdbx_seq_one_letter_code
_entity_poly.pdbx_strand_id
1 'polypeptide(L)'
;WASAEVTNTGAPLAADSLAAKGAPVFVTSALAQRAVRLPHVATGHPLTDPLTLIVSFYMFVEAFARHRGLDPDTPRNLRKVTETV
;
A
#
# COMPACT_ATOMS: atom_id res chain seq x y z
N TRP A 1 6.67 -10.75 -19.05
CA TRP A 1 7.12 -10.15 -17.78
C TRP A 1 5.96 -9.72 -16.87
N ALA A 2 4.70 -10.03 -17.24
CA ALA A 2 3.54 -10.10 -16.34
C ALA A 2 3.58 -11.31 -15.36
N SER A 3 4.63 -12.14 -15.44
CA SER A 3 4.70 -13.45 -14.79
C SER A 3 4.93 -13.39 -13.27
N ALA A 4 5.48 -12.28 -12.76
CA ALA A 4 5.80 -12.13 -11.34
C ALA A 4 4.53 -11.98 -10.48
N GLU A 5 3.57 -11.16 -10.90
CA GLU A 5 2.32 -10.98 -10.15
C GLU A 5 1.39 -12.21 -10.27
N VAL A 6 1.33 -12.84 -11.45
CA VAL A 6 0.54 -14.06 -11.66
C VAL A 6 0.96 -15.21 -10.73
N THR A 7 2.23 -15.21 -10.28
CA THR A 7 2.75 -16.23 -9.36
C THR A 7 2.44 -15.90 -7.89
N ASN A 8 2.28 -14.63 -7.53
CA ASN A 8 2.03 -14.20 -6.15
C ASN A 8 0.53 -13.97 -5.89
N THR A 9 -0.19 -15.07 -5.72
CA THR A 9 -1.63 -15.04 -5.40
C THR A 9 -1.92 -14.89 -3.90
N GLY A 10 -0.91 -15.09 -3.04
CA GLY A 10 -1.11 -15.14 -1.58
C GLY A 10 -1.62 -13.83 -0.97
N ALA A 11 -0.99 -12.71 -1.32
CA ALA A 11 -1.38 -11.39 -0.83
C ALA A 11 -2.81 -10.97 -1.25
N PRO A 12 -3.20 -11.03 -2.56
CA PRO A 12 -4.56 -10.66 -2.97
C PRO A 12 -5.62 -11.62 -2.41
N LEU A 13 -5.34 -12.93 -2.29
CA LEU A 13 -6.28 -13.88 -1.66
C LEU A 13 -6.51 -13.58 -0.18
N ALA A 14 -5.45 -13.28 0.57
CA ALA A 14 -5.57 -12.89 1.97
C ALA A 14 -6.34 -11.57 2.11
N ALA A 15 -6.07 -10.60 1.24
CA ALA A 15 -6.78 -9.32 1.22
C ALA A 15 -8.28 -9.50 0.94
N ASP A 16 -8.64 -10.29 -0.07
CA ASP A 16 -10.03 -10.58 -0.41
C ASP A 16 -10.76 -11.36 0.69
N SER A 17 -10.06 -12.28 1.36
CA SER A 17 -10.61 -13.04 2.50
C SER A 17 -10.93 -12.15 3.70
N LEU A 18 -10.12 -11.11 3.95
CA LEU A 18 -10.39 -10.12 4.99
C LEU A 18 -11.52 -9.17 4.57
N ALA A 19 -11.51 -8.71 3.32
CA ALA A 19 -12.59 -7.87 2.78
C ALA A 19 -13.95 -8.59 2.83
N ALA A 20 -14.00 -9.89 2.52
CA ALA A 20 -15.21 -10.70 2.62
C ALA A 20 -15.79 -10.77 4.05
N LYS A 21 -14.99 -10.51 5.08
CA LYS A 21 -15.42 -10.45 6.48
C LYS A 21 -15.87 -9.06 6.91
N GLY A 22 -15.94 -8.09 5.99
CA GLY A 22 -16.36 -6.72 6.26
C GLY A 22 -15.22 -5.78 6.72
N ALA A 23 -13.96 -6.23 6.65
CA ALA A 23 -12.83 -5.35 6.94
C ALA A 23 -12.57 -4.38 5.77
N PRO A 24 -12.24 -3.10 6.03
CA PRO A 24 -11.76 -2.19 5.00
C PRO A 24 -10.31 -2.57 4.64
N VAL A 25 -10.12 -3.20 3.48
CA VAL A 25 -8.82 -3.69 3.01
C VAL A 25 -8.45 -3.01 1.71
N PHE A 26 -7.21 -2.54 1.62
CA PHE A 26 -6.64 -1.85 0.46
C PHE A 26 -5.40 -2.60 -0.02
N VAL A 27 -5.26 -2.80 -1.33
CA VAL A 27 -4.17 -3.58 -1.91
C VAL A 27 -3.76 -3.04 -3.28
N THR A 28 -2.48 -3.14 -3.63
CA THR A 28 -1.91 -2.71 -4.93
C THR A 28 -1.77 -3.86 -5.92
N SER A 29 -2.60 -4.90 -5.84
CA SER A 29 -2.59 -6.02 -6.79
C SER A 29 -3.75 -5.90 -7.78
N ALA A 30 -3.46 -6.20 -9.04
CA ALA A 30 -4.48 -6.32 -10.07
C ALA A 30 -5.37 -7.56 -9.92
N LEU A 31 -4.94 -8.55 -9.14
CA LEU A 31 -5.64 -9.81 -8.94
C LEU A 31 -6.75 -9.73 -7.88
N ALA A 32 -6.79 -8.67 -7.07
CA ALA A 32 -7.80 -8.51 -6.03
C ALA A 32 -9.22 -8.37 -6.61
N GLN A 33 -10.18 -9.11 -6.06
CA GLN A 33 -11.57 -9.16 -6.50
C GLN A 33 -12.53 -8.46 -5.54
N ARG A 34 -12.21 -8.39 -4.25
CA ARG A 34 -13.08 -7.85 -3.19
C ARG A 34 -12.44 -6.69 -2.44
N ALA A 35 -11.15 -6.76 -2.17
CA ALA A 35 -10.41 -5.67 -1.56
C ALA A 35 -10.37 -4.44 -2.47
N VAL A 36 -10.25 -3.25 -1.88
CA VAL A 36 -10.15 -2.00 -2.63
C VAL A 36 -8.77 -1.92 -3.29
N ARG A 37 -8.76 -1.81 -4.62
CA ARG A 37 -7.53 -1.70 -5.40
C ARG A 37 -7.01 -0.28 -5.36
N LEU A 38 -5.80 -0.09 -4.85
CA LEU A 38 -5.09 1.18 -4.94
C LEU A 38 -4.50 1.34 -6.36
N PRO A 39 -4.60 2.55 -6.94
CA PRO A 39 -4.02 2.82 -8.25
C PRO A 39 -2.49 2.72 -8.16
N HIS A 40 -1.88 1.96 -9.06
CA HIS A 40 -0.43 1.85 -9.20
C HIS A 40 -0.08 1.60 -10.67
N VAL A 41 1.19 1.76 -11.02
CA VAL A 41 1.70 1.53 -12.39
C VAL A 41 2.75 0.43 -12.34
N ALA A 42 2.57 -0.63 -13.12
CA ALA A 42 3.61 -1.63 -13.33
C ALA A 42 4.76 -1.01 -14.14
N THR A 43 5.99 -1.16 -13.69
CA THR A 43 7.19 -0.68 -14.41
C THR A 43 7.65 -1.68 -15.47
N GLY A 44 7.13 -2.91 -15.41
CA GLY A 44 7.51 -4.01 -16.28
C GLY A 44 8.77 -4.75 -15.83
N HIS A 45 9.37 -4.38 -14.68
CA HIS A 45 10.54 -5.05 -14.14
C HIS A 45 10.41 -5.28 -12.62
N PRO A 46 10.55 -6.52 -12.11
CA PRO A 46 10.31 -6.84 -10.70
C PRO A 46 11.13 -6.04 -9.70
N LEU A 47 12.35 -5.63 -10.05
CA LEU A 47 13.19 -4.78 -9.18
C LEU A 47 12.69 -3.33 -9.06
N THR A 48 11.93 -2.83 -10.03
CA THR A 48 11.47 -1.43 -10.05
C THR A 48 9.99 -1.29 -9.72
N ASP A 49 9.20 -2.35 -9.82
CA ASP A 49 7.79 -2.36 -9.38
C ASP A 49 7.61 -1.87 -7.92
N PRO A 50 8.45 -2.25 -6.93
CA PRO A 50 8.29 -1.75 -5.56
C PRO A 50 8.33 -0.22 -5.44
N LEU A 51 9.00 0.48 -6.35
CA LEU A 51 9.10 1.94 -6.35
C LEU A 51 7.77 2.62 -6.72
N THR A 52 6.95 2.00 -7.55
CA THR A 52 5.63 2.56 -7.90
C THR A 52 4.56 2.13 -6.90
N LEU A 53 4.70 0.95 -6.30
CA LEU A 53 3.79 0.47 -5.25
C LEU A 53 3.86 1.37 -4.01
N ILE A 54 5.07 1.78 -3.59
CA ILE A 54 5.26 2.60 -2.37
C ILE A 54 4.61 3.99 -2.49
N VAL A 55 4.58 4.58 -3.69
CA VAL A 55 3.91 5.88 -3.93
C VAL A 55 2.41 5.77 -3.64
N SER A 56 1.78 4.71 -4.13
CA SER A 56 0.36 4.42 -3.93
C SER A 56 0.01 4.28 -2.44
N PHE A 57 0.89 3.63 -1.69
CA PHE A 57 0.77 3.47 -0.25
C PHE A 57 0.87 4.82 0.50
N TYR A 58 1.88 5.63 0.22
CA TYR A 58 2.04 6.91 0.92
C TYR A 58 0.90 7.89 0.64
N MET A 59 0.43 7.96 -0.61
CA MET A 59 -0.75 8.77 -0.95
C MET A 59 -1.99 8.32 -0.17
N PHE A 60 -2.19 7.00 -0.03
CA PHE A 60 -3.28 6.45 0.77
C PHE A 60 -3.15 6.81 2.26
N VAL A 61 -1.98 6.58 2.85
CA VAL A 61 -1.75 6.85 4.29
C VAL A 61 -1.88 8.34 4.61
N GLU A 62 -1.38 9.23 3.74
CA GLU A 62 -1.55 10.67 3.90
C GLU A 62 -3.03 11.05 3.90
N ALA A 63 -3.78 10.65 2.87
CA ALA A 63 -5.20 10.95 2.78
C ALA A 63 -5.98 10.38 3.98
N PHE A 64 -5.63 9.16 4.41
CA PHE A 64 -6.25 8.51 5.56
C PHE A 64 -5.94 9.22 6.89
N ALA A 65 -4.68 9.62 7.12
CA ALA A 65 -4.27 10.35 8.31
C ALA A 65 -5.01 11.70 8.40
N ARG A 66 -5.01 12.46 7.30
CA ARG A 66 -5.72 13.76 7.22
C ARG A 66 -7.22 13.59 7.44
N HIS A 67 -7.84 12.55 6.88
CA HIS A 67 -9.25 12.23 7.11
C HIS A 67 -9.57 11.95 8.59
N ARG A 68 -8.59 11.44 9.35
CA ARG A 68 -8.69 11.24 10.80
C ARG A 68 -8.30 12.46 11.63
N GLY A 69 -8.01 13.61 11.01
CA GLY A 69 -7.53 14.80 11.70
C GLY A 69 -6.11 14.66 12.25
N LEU A 70 -5.32 13.72 11.72
CA LEU A 70 -3.92 13.53 12.07
C LEU A 70 -3.02 14.21 11.02
N ASP A 71 -1.90 14.75 11.47
CA ASP A 71 -0.84 15.26 10.60
C ASP A 71 0.22 14.17 10.38
N PRO A 72 0.35 13.60 9.17
CA PRO A 72 1.36 12.59 8.88
C PRO A 72 2.79 13.14 8.94
N ASP A 73 2.98 14.46 8.78
CA ASP A 73 4.29 15.12 8.85
C ASP A 73 4.70 15.45 10.30
N THR A 74 3.73 15.50 11.22
CA THR A 74 3.97 15.72 12.67
C THR A 74 3.47 14.54 13.53
N PRO A 75 4.09 13.36 13.39
CA PRO A 75 3.71 12.17 14.16
C PRO A 75 3.95 12.32 15.67
N ARG A 76 2.89 12.12 16.48
CA ARG A 76 2.89 12.32 17.95
C ARG A 76 3.99 11.57 18.72
N ASN A 77 4.37 10.37 18.26
CA ASN A 77 5.28 9.46 18.98
C ASN A 77 6.66 9.33 18.31
N LEU A 78 6.97 10.17 17.31
CA LEU A 78 8.25 10.12 16.62
C LEU A 78 8.99 11.44 16.86
N ARG A 79 10.08 11.38 17.62
CA ARG A 79 11.05 12.49 17.70
C ARG A 79 12.11 12.24 16.65
N LYS A 80 12.01 12.91 15.51
CA LYS A 80 13.06 12.90 14.48
C LYS A 80 14.28 13.63 15.02
N VAL A 81 15.12 12.92 15.77
CA VAL A 81 16.43 13.40 16.21
C VAL A 81 17.45 12.79 15.27
N THR A 82 17.99 13.60 14.36
CA THR A 82 19.26 13.30 13.71
C THR A 82 20.26 14.25 14.33
N GLU A 83 20.88 13.82 15.42
CA GLU A 83 21.97 14.55 16.04
C GLU A 83 23.25 14.22 15.25
N THR A 84 23.80 15.21 14.55
CA THR A 84 25.15 15.12 13.99
C THR A 84 26.05 15.91 14.94
N VAL A 85 26.83 15.19 15.74
CA VAL A 85 27.89 15.75 16.60
C VAL A 85 29.16 15.98 15.80
#